data_AF-V4UHL0-F1
#
_entry.id   AF-V4UHL0-F1
#
_cell.length_a   1.000
_cell.length_b   1.000
_cell.length_c   1.000
_cell.angle_alpha   90.00
_cell.angle_beta   90.00
_cell.angle_gamma   90.00
#
_symmetry.space_group_name_H-M   'P 1'
#
loop_
_entity.id
_entity.type
_entity.pdbx_description
1 polymer ?
#
loop_
_entity_poly.entity_id
_entity_poly.type
_entity_poly.pdbx_seq_one_letter_code
_entity_poly.pdbx_strand_id
1 'polypeptide(L)'
;MDIKLTRDNNITTGKIYQSVIDKERKGDYLGKTVQVVPHITDEIQDWIERVAMIPVDGKEGPADVCVIELGGTIGDIESMPFIEALGQFSYRVGPGNFCLIHVSLVPVLNVVGEQKTKPTQHSVRGLRGQGLTPNILACRSTVALDDNVKGKLSQFCHVPEQNIITLYDVPNIWHIPLLLRDQKAHEAIFKVLNLQGTTKEPLLKEWTSRAEICDGLHEPVRIAMVGKYTGLSDAYLSILK
;
A
#
# COMPACT_ATOMS: atom_id res chain seq x y z
N MET A 1 -7.18 -2.79 -13.08
CA MET A 1 -6.11 -3.72 -13.47
C MET A 1 -6.79 -4.97 -13.96
N ASP A 2 -6.44 -5.44 -15.15
CA ASP A 2 -7.04 -6.64 -15.74
C ASP A 2 -6.28 -7.87 -15.26
N ILE A 3 -6.36 -8.14 -13.95
CA ILE A 3 -5.67 -9.25 -13.29
C ILE A 3 -6.66 -10.15 -12.57
N LYS A 4 -6.32 -11.44 -12.47
CA LYS A 4 -7.07 -12.44 -11.72
C LYS A 4 -6.24 -12.94 -10.55
N LEU A 5 -6.57 -12.46 -9.37
CA LEU A 5 -5.95 -12.91 -8.13
C LEU A 5 -6.48 -14.29 -7.71
N THR A 6 -5.65 -15.02 -7.00
CA THR A 6 -5.95 -16.32 -6.39
C THR A 6 -6.07 -16.19 -4.87
N ARG A 7 -6.49 -17.26 -4.20
CA ARG A 7 -6.55 -17.32 -2.74
C ARG A 7 -5.19 -17.07 -2.05
N ASP A 8 -4.09 -17.30 -2.76
CA ASP A 8 -2.73 -17.18 -2.22
C ASP A 8 -2.24 -15.72 -2.24
N ASN A 9 -2.87 -14.85 -3.05
CA ASN A 9 -2.59 -13.41 -3.08
C ASN A 9 -3.13 -12.66 -1.86
N ASN A 10 -3.90 -13.33 -0.99
CA ASN A 10 -4.34 -12.78 0.29
C ASN A 10 -3.67 -13.56 1.43
N ILE A 11 -2.77 -12.90 2.15
CA ILE A 11 -2.06 -13.46 3.30
C ILE A 11 -2.73 -12.97 4.58
N THR A 12 -2.97 -13.87 5.53
CA THR A 12 -3.49 -13.52 6.85
C THR A 12 -2.62 -14.13 7.93
N THR A 13 -2.62 -13.54 9.12
CA THR A 13 -1.92 -14.08 10.29
C THR A 13 -2.30 -15.55 10.52
N GLY A 14 -3.59 -15.89 10.42
CA GLY A 14 -4.06 -17.26 10.57
C GLY A 14 -3.45 -18.24 9.55
N LYS A 15 -3.33 -17.84 8.27
CA LYS A 15 -2.71 -18.71 7.24
C LYS A 15 -1.24 -18.99 7.53
N ILE A 16 -0.49 -17.96 7.91
CA ILE A 16 0.95 -18.08 8.20
C ILE A 16 1.18 -18.96 9.43
N TYR A 17 0.46 -18.69 10.52
CA TYR A 17 0.59 -19.47 11.75
C TYR A 17 0.17 -20.92 11.53
N GLN A 18 -0.90 -21.17 10.78
CA GLN A 18 -1.32 -22.53 10.42
C GLN A 18 -0.22 -23.25 9.64
N SER A 19 0.36 -22.61 8.62
CA SER A 19 1.45 -23.19 7.81
C SER A 19 2.65 -23.59 8.67
N VAL A 20 3.09 -22.70 9.57
CA VAL A 20 4.23 -22.96 10.47
C VAL A 20 3.92 -24.07 11.47
N ILE A 21 2.71 -24.11 12.04
CA ILE A 21 2.28 -25.19 12.94
C ILE A 21 2.24 -26.54 12.21
N ASP A 22 1.76 -26.57 10.98
CA ASP A 22 1.69 -27.80 10.19
C ASP A 22 3.09 -28.33 9.84
N LYS A 23 4.03 -27.44 9.48
CA LYS A 23 5.45 -27.78 9.25
C LYS A 23 6.13 -28.31 10.51
N GLU A 24 5.84 -27.70 11.67
CA GLU A 24 6.35 -28.15 12.96
C GLU A 24 5.91 -29.58 13.28
N ARG A 25 4.61 -29.87 13.17
CA ARG A 25 4.06 -31.20 13.45
C ARG A 25 4.55 -32.28 12.50
N LYS A 26 4.91 -31.90 11.27
CA LYS A 26 5.50 -32.81 10.28
C LYS A 26 6.97 -33.12 10.56
N GLY A 27 7.63 -32.33 11.40
CA GLY A 27 9.04 -32.46 11.73
C GLY A 27 9.98 -31.68 10.80
N ASP A 28 9.46 -30.73 10.01
CA ASP A 28 10.27 -29.97 9.04
C ASP A 28 11.35 -29.09 9.72
N TYR A 29 11.16 -28.75 11.00
CA TYR A 29 12.14 -28.01 11.82
C TYR A 29 13.10 -28.91 12.62
N LEU A 30 13.12 -30.22 12.37
CA LEU A 30 14.05 -31.19 12.99
C LEU A 30 14.03 -31.17 14.54
N GLY A 31 12.86 -30.92 15.14
CA GLY A 31 12.68 -30.87 16.59
C GLY A 31 13.25 -29.61 17.27
N LYS A 32 13.70 -28.61 16.50
CA LYS A 32 14.10 -27.30 17.05
C LYS A 32 12.87 -26.50 17.46
N THR A 33 13.05 -25.62 18.45
CA THR A 33 11.99 -24.72 18.92
C THR A 33 11.61 -23.72 17.83
N VAL A 34 10.32 -23.72 17.47
CA VAL A 34 9.73 -22.73 16.56
C VAL A 34 9.48 -21.42 17.29
N GLN A 35 9.79 -20.31 16.62
CA GLN A 35 9.76 -18.94 17.15
C GLN A 35 9.18 -17.99 16.10
N VAL A 36 8.68 -16.83 16.52
CA VAL A 36 8.18 -15.80 15.58
C VAL A 36 9.29 -15.36 14.63
N VAL A 37 10.46 -15.01 15.17
CA VAL A 37 11.67 -14.79 14.37
C VAL A 37 12.60 -15.98 14.58
N PRO A 38 13.08 -16.67 13.53
CA PRO A 38 12.85 -16.36 12.11
C PRO A 38 11.63 -17.08 11.49
N HIS A 39 11.04 -18.10 12.12
CA HIS A 39 10.15 -19.04 11.42
C HIS A 39 8.86 -18.42 10.85
N ILE A 40 8.21 -17.50 11.57
CA ILE A 40 7.01 -16.80 11.05
C ILE A 40 7.42 -15.76 10.01
N THR A 41 8.52 -15.05 10.23
CA THR A 41 9.01 -14.01 9.31
C THR A 41 9.53 -14.61 8.00
N ASP A 42 10.17 -15.76 8.05
CA ASP A 42 10.62 -16.54 6.89
C ASP A 42 9.42 -17.07 6.10
N GLU A 43 8.39 -17.60 6.79
CA GLU A 43 7.17 -18.06 6.12
C GLU A 43 6.48 -16.93 5.35
N ILE A 44 6.43 -15.71 5.90
CA ILE A 44 5.88 -14.54 5.22
C ILE A 44 6.72 -14.19 3.98
N GLN A 45 8.04 -14.15 4.12
CA GLN A 45 8.96 -13.83 3.01
C GLN A 45 8.87 -14.85 1.88
N ASP A 46 8.93 -16.13 2.20
CA ASP A 46 8.87 -17.22 1.23
C ASP A 46 7.49 -17.27 0.53
N TRP A 47 6.42 -16.91 1.25
CA TRP A 47 5.09 -16.77 0.64
C TRP A 47 5.06 -15.64 -0.38
N ILE A 48 5.59 -14.46 -0.03
CA ILE A 48 5.66 -13.31 -0.93
C ILE A 48 6.46 -13.66 -2.20
N GLU A 49 7.67 -14.22 -2.06
CA GLU A 49 8.50 -14.60 -3.20
C GLU A 49 7.79 -15.62 -4.10
N ARG A 50 7.21 -16.68 -3.52
CA ARG A 50 6.51 -17.70 -4.28
C ARG A 50 5.33 -17.12 -5.07
N VAL A 51 4.52 -16.27 -4.45
CA VAL A 51 3.32 -15.71 -5.10
C VAL A 51 3.69 -14.66 -6.16
N ALA A 52 4.76 -13.88 -5.94
CA ALA A 52 5.26 -12.91 -6.92
C ALA A 52 5.68 -13.58 -8.24
N MET A 53 6.10 -14.85 -8.19
CA MET A 53 6.50 -15.62 -9.38
C MET A 53 5.32 -16.20 -10.18
N ILE A 54 4.09 -16.16 -9.66
CA ILE A 54 2.92 -16.73 -10.31
C ILE A 54 2.23 -15.64 -11.17
N PRO A 55 2.07 -15.85 -12.50
CA PRO A 55 1.40 -14.89 -13.36
C PRO A 55 -0.08 -14.71 -12.98
N VAL A 56 -0.53 -13.45 -12.93
CA VAL A 56 -1.92 -13.07 -12.61
C VAL A 56 -2.63 -12.34 -13.76
N ASP A 57 -1.93 -11.98 -14.83
CA ASP A 57 -2.46 -11.27 -16.00
C ASP A 57 -2.66 -12.18 -17.23
N GLY A 58 -2.46 -13.49 -17.06
CA GLY A 58 -2.62 -14.49 -18.11
C GLY A 58 -1.44 -14.59 -19.09
N LYS A 59 -0.36 -13.83 -18.88
CA LYS A 59 0.88 -13.95 -19.68
C LYS A 59 1.82 -15.01 -19.10
N GLU A 60 2.78 -15.42 -19.90
CA GLU A 60 3.88 -16.27 -19.44
C GLU A 60 4.93 -15.45 -18.67
N GLY A 61 5.44 -16.03 -17.59
CA GLY A 61 6.49 -15.42 -16.77
C GLY A 61 5.97 -14.65 -15.54
N PRO A 62 6.88 -14.31 -14.60
CA PRO A 62 6.53 -13.52 -13.41
C PRO A 62 6.23 -12.06 -13.77
N ALA A 63 5.52 -11.36 -12.88
CA ALA A 63 5.32 -9.92 -13.01
C ALA A 63 6.62 -9.15 -12.73
N ASP A 64 6.82 -8.00 -13.40
CA ASP A 64 7.99 -7.14 -13.15
C ASP A 64 7.99 -6.52 -11.75
N VAL A 65 6.80 -6.21 -11.22
CA VAL A 65 6.62 -5.57 -9.91
C VAL A 65 5.45 -6.24 -9.17
N CYS A 66 5.70 -6.68 -7.93
CA CYS A 66 4.67 -7.14 -7.00
C CYS A 66 4.27 -6.00 -6.07
N VAL A 67 2.99 -5.62 -6.08
CA VAL A 67 2.45 -4.63 -5.13
C VAL A 67 1.96 -5.36 -3.88
N ILE A 68 2.52 -5.00 -2.73
CA ILE A 68 2.17 -5.59 -1.43
C ILE A 68 1.47 -4.53 -0.59
N GLU A 69 0.23 -4.80 -0.21
CA GLU A 69 -0.51 -4.01 0.77
C GLU A 69 -0.41 -4.68 2.14
N LEU A 70 0.17 -3.98 3.11
CA LEU A 70 0.09 -4.38 4.51
C LEU A 70 -1.10 -3.68 5.16
N GLY A 71 -2.13 -4.45 5.49
CA GLY A 71 -3.29 -3.96 6.24
C GLY A 71 -2.95 -3.62 7.70
N GLY A 72 -3.85 -2.88 8.34
CA GLY A 72 -3.66 -2.40 9.72
C GLY A 72 -2.86 -1.11 9.81
N THR A 73 -2.50 -0.70 11.04
CA THR A 73 -1.72 0.53 11.27
C THR A 73 -0.34 0.18 11.82
N ILE A 74 0.67 0.98 11.46
CA ILE A 74 1.99 0.88 12.10
C ILE A 74 1.87 1.17 13.60
N GLY A 75 2.34 0.23 14.41
CA GLY A 75 2.27 0.29 15.87
C GLY A 75 1.29 -0.72 16.49
N ASP A 76 0.42 -1.31 15.67
CA ASP A 76 -0.48 -2.39 16.10
C ASP A 76 0.30 -3.70 16.27
N ILE A 77 -0.02 -4.46 17.32
CA ILE A 77 0.71 -5.70 17.67
C ILE A 77 0.52 -6.79 16.61
N GLU A 78 -0.61 -6.78 15.93
CA GLU A 78 -0.99 -7.73 14.88
C GLU A 78 -0.07 -7.60 13.65
N SER A 79 0.42 -6.39 13.38
CA SER A 79 1.26 -6.07 12.22
C SER A 79 2.75 -6.30 12.48
N MET A 80 3.18 -6.44 13.74
CA MET A 80 4.60 -6.56 14.10
C MET A 80 5.33 -7.69 13.36
N PRO A 81 4.79 -8.92 13.25
CA PRO A 81 5.47 -9.99 12.51
C PRO A 81 5.63 -9.67 11.01
N PHE A 82 4.66 -8.99 10.40
CA PHE A 82 4.72 -8.61 9.00
C PHE A 82 5.72 -7.48 8.75
N ILE A 83 5.78 -6.50 9.65
CA ILE A 83 6.73 -5.38 9.53
C ILE A 83 8.16 -5.90 9.67
N GLU A 84 8.42 -6.78 10.64
CA GLU A 84 9.72 -7.44 10.80
C GLU A 84 10.08 -8.27 9.56
N ALA A 85 9.13 -9.07 9.04
CA ALA A 85 9.33 -9.86 7.83
C ALA A 85 9.67 -8.98 6.61
N LEU A 86 8.95 -7.88 6.39
CA LEU A 86 9.22 -6.93 5.30
C LEU A 86 10.54 -6.17 5.50
N GLY A 87 10.91 -5.89 6.75
CA GLY A 87 12.21 -5.35 7.12
C GLY A 87 13.34 -6.27 6.65
N GLN A 88 13.31 -7.54 7.08
CA GLN A 88 14.27 -8.56 6.64
C GLN A 88 14.24 -8.78 5.12
N PHE A 89 13.04 -8.80 4.53
CA PHE A 89 12.83 -8.97 3.10
C PHE A 89 13.54 -7.89 2.28
N SER A 90 13.45 -6.63 2.72
CA SER A 90 14.09 -5.50 2.03
C SER A 90 15.61 -5.67 1.92
N TYR A 91 16.25 -6.29 2.91
CA TYR A 91 17.67 -6.65 2.87
C TYR A 91 17.93 -7.88 1.99
N ARG A 92 17.05 -8.90 2.07
CA ARG A 92 17.16 -10.14 1.30
C ARG A 92 17.11 -9.91 -0.22
N VAL A 93 16.18 -9.07 -0.69
CA VAL A 93 16.06 -8.76 -2.14
C VAL A 93 17.09 -7.73 -2.62
N GLY A 94 17.69 -6.99 -1.70
CA GLY A 94 18.75 -6.02 -1.98
C GLY A 94 18.26 -4.67 -2.54
N PRO A 95 19.19 -3.71 -2.65
CA PRO A 95 18.87 -2.35 -3.08
C PRO A 95 18.38 -2.33 -4.52
N GLY A 96 17.35 -1.53 -4.79
CA GLY A 96 16.73 -1.44 -6.12
C GLY A 96 15.61 -2.44 -6.37
N ASN A 97 15.34 -3.39 -5.46
CA ASN A 97 14.28 -4.39 -5.62
C ASN A 97 13.14 -4.23 -4.60
N PHE A 98 13.19 -3.18 -3.76
CA PHE A 98 12.18 -2.91 -2.74
C PHE A 98 11.88 -1.41 -2.68
N CYS A 99 10.61 -1.03 -2.78
CA CYS A 99 10.13 0.35 -2.66
C CYS A 99 9.07 0.42 -1.57
N LEU A 100 9.37 1.10 -0.47
CA LEU A 100 8.44 1.31 0.63
C LEU A 100 7.68 2.64 0.46
N ILE A 101 6.36 2.53 0.30
CA ILE A 101 5.44 3.66 0.31
C ILE A 101 4.72 3.66 1.66
N HIS A 102 4.93 4.70 2.47
CA HIS A 102 4.22 4.87 3.73
C HIS A 102 3.04 5.82 3.55
N VAL A 103 1.83 5.33 3.80
CA VAL A 103 0.60 6.14 3.74
C VAL A 103 0.33 6.72 5.12
N SER A 104 0.10 8.04 5.20
CA SER A 104 -0.15 8.72 6.47
C SER A 104 -1.22 9.79 6.34
N LEU A 105 -2.01 9.98 7.40
CA LEU A 105 -3.01 11.04 7.48
C LEU A 105 -2.38 12.36 7.97
N VAL A 106 -2.57 13.43 7.19
CA VAL A 106 -2.28 14.82 7.56
C VAL A 106 -3.62 15.52 7.79
N PRO A 107 -4.10 15.63 9.04
CA PRO A 107 -5.38 16.25 9.31
C PRO A 107 -5.32 17.76 9.14
N VAL A 108 -6.43 18.32 8.67
CA VAL A 108 -6.62 19.76 8.47
C VAL A 108 -7.62 20.26 9.50
N LEU A 109 -7.21 21.22 10.34
CA LEU A 109 -8.09 21.78 11.36
C LEU A 109 -9.04 22.81 10.73
N ASN A 110 -10.31 22.43 10.54
CA ASN A 110 -11.33 23.24 9.85
C ASN A 110 -11.45 24.69 10.36
N VAL A 111 -11.16 24.96 11.64
CA VAL A 111 -11.28 26.30 12.23
C VAL A 111 -10.23 27.28 11.70
N VAL A 112 -9.03 26.79 11.37
CA VAL A 112 -7.87 27.63 11.02
C VAL A 112 -7.21 27.24 9.69
N GLY A 113 -7.66 26.16 9.04
CA GLY A 113 -7.08 25.63 7.80
C GLY A 113 -5.69 24.99 7.98
N GLU A 114 -5.22 24.84 9.22
CA GLU A 114 -3.84 24.41 9.49
C GLU A 114 -3.68 22.90 9.26
N GLN A 115 -2.72 22.54 8.40
CA GLN A 115 -2.34 21.16 8.10
C GLN A 115 -1.35 20.65 9.16
N LYS A 116 -1.74 19.63 9.94
CA LYS A 116 -0.93 19.11 11.05
C LYS A 116 -0.05 17.96 10.62
N THR A 117 1.26 18.20 10.54
CA THR A 117 2.27 17.18 10.17
C THR A 117 2.65 16.23 11.30
N LYS A 118 2.32 16.57 12.55
CA LYS A 118 2.82 15.85 13.73
C LYS A 118 2.43 14.35 13.75
N PRO A 119 1.19 13.94 13.42
CA PRO A 119 0.83 12.53 13.34
C PRO A 119 1.71 11.76 12.35
N THR A 120 1.96 12.33 11.17
CA THR A 120 2.84 11.73 10.15
C THR A 120 4.27 11.58 10.65
N GLN A 121 4.82 12.59 11.32
CA GLN A 121 6.17 12.51 11.91
C GLN A 121 6.29 11.37 12.93
N HIS A 122 5.29 11.20 13.80
CA HIS A 122 5.27 10.11 14.78
C HIS A 122 5.13 8.75 14.11
N SER A 123 4.28 8.65 13.08
CA SER A 123 4.08 7.41 12.32
C SER A 123 5.37 6.97 11.61
N VAL A 124 6.08 7.89 10.93
CA VAL A 124 7.37 7.60 10.29
C VAL A 124 8.44 7.24 11.33
N ARG A 125 8.45 7.89 12.49
CA ARG A 125 9.36 7.52 13.59
C ARG A 125 9.07 6.10 14.10
N GLY A 126 7.80 5.72 14.22
CA GLY A 126 7.39 4.37 14.59
C GLY A 126 7.85 3.33 13.58
N LEU A 127 7.61 3.59 12.29
CA LEU A 127 8.05 2.74 11.17
C LEU A 127 9.57 2.51 11.20
N ARG A 128 10.35 3.58 11.39
CA ARG A 128 11.82 3.52 11.52
C ARG A 128 12.28 2.74 12.75
N GLY A 129 11.57 2.87 13.86
CA GLY A 129 11.83 2.08 15.06
C GLY A 129 11.70 0.59 14.84
N GLN A 130 10.97 0.17 13.79
CA GLN A 130 10.80 -1.23 13.37
C GLN A 130 11.68 -1.59 12.16
N GLY A 131 12.73 -0.81 11.88
CA GLY A 131 13.73 -1.11 10.86
C GLY A 131 13.36 -0.70 9.43
N LEU A 132 12.18 -0.12 9.20
CA LEU A 132 11.73 0.31 7.87
C LEU A 132 11.87 1.82 7.68
N THR A 133 12.42 2.24 6.52
CA THR A 133 12.49 3.65 6.14
C THR A 133 11.72 3.87 4.84
N PRO A 134 10.75 4.79 4.80
CA PRO A 134 9.95 5.00 3.59
C PRO A 134 10.79 5.64 2.50
N ASN A 135 10.65 5.14 1.27
CA ASN A 135 11.20 5.79 0.09
C ASN A 135 10.26 6.91 -0.40
N ILE A 136 8.96 6.69 -0.23
CA ILE A 136 7.88 7.60 -0.62
C ILE A 136 6.93 7.77 0.56
N LEU A 137 6.48 9.01 0.79
CA LEU A 137 5.50 9.34 1.80
C LEU A 137 4.22 9.81 1.10
N ALA A 138 3.15 9.01 1.19
CA ALA A 138 1.85 9.33 0.62
C ALA A 138 0.95 9.94 1.71
N CYS A 139 0.77 11.25 1.67
CA CYS A 139 0.04 12.01 2.68
C CYS A 139 -1.43 12.18 2.28
N ARG A 140 -2.33 11.46 2.94
CA ARG A 140 -3.77 11.65 2.85
C ARG A 140 -4.19 12.91 3.60
N SER A 141 -4.94 13.80 2.94
CA SER A 141 -5.46 15.06 3.51
C SER A 141 -6.82 15.39 2.87
N THR A 142 -7.57 16.35 3.40
CA THR A 142 -8.78 16.85 2.72
C THR A 142 -8.43 17.79 1.57
N VAL A 143 -7.40 18.63 1.74
CA VAL A 143 -6.89 19.56 0.72
C VAL A 143 -5.42 19.27 0.38
N ALA A 144 -4.97 19.77 -0.76
CA ALA A 144 -3.58 19.65 -1.20
C ALA A 144 -2.61 20.22 -0.14
N LEU A 145 -1.47 19.54 0.05
CA LEU A 145 -0.49 20.00 1.03
C LEU A 145 0.25 21.26 0.56
N ASP A 146 0.41 22.21 1.46
CA ASP A 146 1.21 23.41 1.23
C ASP A 146 2.70 23.06 1.09
N ASP A 147 3.46 23.86 0.34
CA ASP A 147 4.90 23.61 0.14
C ASP A 147 5.69 23.67 1.45
N ASN A 148 5.29 24.56 2.37
CA ASN A 148 5.90 24.63 3.71
C ASN A 148 5.66 23.36 4.54
N VAL A 149 4.52 22.69 4.34
CA VAL A 149 4.13 21.44 5.01
C VAL A 149 4.92 20.28 4.42
N LYS A 150 5.09 20.23 3.10
CA LYS A 150 5.98 19.28 2.43
C LYS A 150 7.43 19.44 2.88
N GLY A 151 7.95 20.67 2.93
CA GLY A 151 9.32 20.92 3.40
C GLY A 151 9.53 20.52 4.86
N LYS A 152 8.55 20.80 5.72
CA LYS A 152 8.55 20.31 7.11
C LYS A 152 8.56 18.78 7.15
N LEU A 153 7.67 18.11 6.41
CA LEU A 153 7.63 16.65 6.36
C LEU A 153 8.94 16.06 5.85
N SER A 154 9.54 16.64 4.81
CA SER A 154 10.84 16.24 4.28
C SER A 154 11.93 16.28 5.35
N GLN A 155 12.05 17.40 6.06
CA GLN A 155 13.04 17.58 7.13
C GLN A 155 12.85 16.59 8.29
N PHE A 156 11.61 16.35 8.73
CA PHE A 156 11.36 15.49 9.90
C PHE A 156 11.28 13.99 9.57
N CYS A 157 10.86 13.66 8.35
CA CYS A 157 10.69 12.28 7.90
C CYS A 157 11.88 11.78 7.07
N HIS A 158 12.87 12.63 6.76
CA HIS A 158 13.99 12.38 5.83
C HIS A 158 13.56 11.69 4.53
N VAL A 159 12.48 12.19 3.92
CA VAL A 159 12.01 11.78 2.60
C VAL A 159 12.14 13.01 1.70
N PRO A 160 12.81 12.94 0.53
CA PRO A 160 12.92 14.08 -0.37
C PRO A 160 11.55 14.65 -0.71
N GLU A 161 11.43 15.97 -0.84
CA GLU A 161 10.13 16.63 -1.10
C GLU A 161 9.45 16.09 -2.36
N GLN A 162 10.21 15.78 -3.41
CA GLN A 162 9.67 15.17 -4.63
C GLN A 162 9.07 13.77 -4.44
N ASN A 163 9.38 13.09 -3.32
CA ASN A 163 8.84 11.80 -2.95
C ASN A 163 7.72 11.91 -1.90
N ILE A 164 7.24 13.13 -1.61
CA ILE A 164 6.09 13.39 -0.74
C ILE A 164 4.88 13.66 -1.62
N ILE A 165 3.99 12.67 -1.71
CA ILE A 165 2.81 12.70 -2.56
C ILE A 165 1.61 13.16 -1.74
N THR A 166 0.89 14.18 -2.22
CA THR A 166 -0.37 14.62 -1.61
C THR A 166 -1.55 13.85 -2.18
N LEU A 167 -2.33 13.21 -1.32
CA LEU A 167 -3.56 12.50 -1.65
C LEU A 167 -4.74 13.24 -1.01
N TYR A 168 -5.18 14.32 -1.65
CA TYR A 168 -6.32 15.10 -1.19
C TYR A 168 -7.67 14.51 -1.63
N ASP A 169 -8.77 15.02 -1.10
CA ASP A 169 -10.11 14.56 -1.48
C ASP A 169 -10.35 14.82 -2.97
N VAL A 170 -10.64 13.76 -3.72
CA VAL A 170 -11.00 13.85 -5.13
C VAL A 170 -12.49 13.56 -5.31
N PRO A 171 -13.16 14.14 -6.33
CA PRO A 171 -14.59 13.97 -6.55
C PRO A 171 -15.03 12.51 -6.73
N ASN A 172 -14.17 11.69 -7.34
CA ASN A 172 -14.40 10.28 -7.58
C ASN A 172 -13.07 9.52 -7.67
N ILE A 173 -13.11 8.19 -7.52
CA ILE A 173 -11.90 7.35 -7.44
C ILE A 173 -11.06 7.33 -8.72
N TRP A 174 -11.64 7.65 -9.89
CA TRP A 174 -10.95 7.63 -11.18
C TRP A 174 -9.91 8.76 -11.30
N HIS A 175 -10.02 9.80 -10.46
CA HIS A 175 -9.03 10.87 -10.36
C HIS A 175 -7.73 10.44 -9.66
N ILE A 176 -7.72 9.35 -8.88
CA ILE A 176 -6.53 8.97 -8.08
C ILE A 176 -5.30 8.69 -8.97
N PRO A 177 -5.37 7.89 -10.06
CA PRO A 177 -4.21 7.69 -10.93
C PRO A 177 -3.75 8.96 -11.64
N LEU A 178 -4.68 9.87 -11.99
CA LEU A 178 -4.35 11.16 -12.58
C LEU A 178 -3.56 12.02 -11.59
N LEU A 179 -4.05 12.10 -10.35
CA LEU A 179 -3.40 12.81 -9.24
C LEU A 179 -1.98 12.27 -8.96
N LEU A 180 -1.79 10.95 -9.04
CA LEU A 180 -0.49 10.30 -8.87
C LEU A 180 0.46 10.57 -10.05
N ARG A 181 -0.06 10.58 -11.29
CA ARG A 181 0.71 10.94 -12.49
C ARG A 181 1.19 12.39 -12.42
N ASP A 182 0.29 13.32 -12.09
CA ASP A 182 0.58 14.76 -12.09
C ASP A 182 1.65 15.12 -11.05
N GLN A 183 1.77 14.31 -9.99
CA GLN A 183 2.83 14.42 -8.98
C GLN A 183 4.05 13.54 -9.24
N LYS A 184 4.13 12.91 -10.42
CA LYS A 184 5.26 12.06 -10.84
C LYS A 184 5.56 10.90 -9.88
N ALA A 185 4.54 10.38 -9.20
CA ALA A 185 4.71 9.28 -8.24
C ALA A 185 5.30 8.02 -8.90
N HIS A 186 4.89 7.74 -10.14
CA HIS A 186 5.41 6.64 -10.94
C HIS A 186 6.92 6.78 -11.24
N GLU A 187 7.41 7.99 -11.57
CA GLU A 187 8.84 8.25 -11.77
C GLU A 187 9.64 8.01 -10.47
N ALA A 188 9.09 8.42 -9.32
CA ALA A 188 9.72 8.19 -8.02
C ALA A 188 9.83 6.69 -7.70
N ILE A 189 8.77 5.91 -7.97
CA ILE A 189 8.78 4.45 -7.80
C ILE A 189 9.82 3.81 -8.73
N PHE A 190 9.84 4.17 -10.02
CA PHE A 190 10.79 3.62 -10.98
C PHE A 190 12.23 3.95 -10.64
N LYS A 191 12.49 5.14 -10.09
CA LYS A 191 13.82 5.51 -9.59
C LYS A 191 14.25 4.63 -8.43
N VAL A 192 13.36 4.34 -7.49
CA VAL A 192 13.67 3.47 -6.33
C VAL A 192 13.90 2.03 -6.77
N LEU A 193 13.13 1.56 -7.76
CA LEU A 193 13.20 0.18 -8.26
C LEU A 193 14.21 -0.04 -9.40
N ASN A 194 15.05 0.96 -9.73
CA ASN A 194 15.95 0.90 -10.89
C ASN A 194 15.28 0.52 -12.23
N LEU A 195 14.02 0.93 -12.41
CA LEU A 195 13.22 0.71 -13.63
C LEU A 195 13.19 1.95 -14.53
N GLN A 196 14.18 2.84 -14.40
CA GLN A 196 14.25 4.03 -15.25
C GLN A 196 14.61 3.64 -16.69
N GLY A 197 13.89 4.21 -17.66
CA GLY A 197 14.14 3.97 -19.09
C GLY A 197 13.53 2.68 -19.65
N THR A 198 12.98 1.80 -18.81
CA THR A 198 12.23 0.61 -19.26
C THR A 198 10.74 0.90 -19.44
N THR A 199 10.26 2.03 -18.93
CA THR A 199 8.83 2.36 -18.83
C THR A 199 8.53 3.69 -19.50
N LYS A 200 7.33 3.79 -20.09
CA LYS A 200 6.78 5.03 -20.67
C LYS A 200 5.85 5.70 -19.67
N GLU A 201 5.51 6.95 -19.93
CA GLU A 201 4.43 7.61 -19.19
C GLU A 201 3.15 6.76 -19.20
N PRO A 202 2.41 6.73 -18.07
CA PRO A 202 1.22 5.91 -17.95
C PRO A 202 0.13 6.39 -18.91
N LEU A 203 -0.39 5.47 -19.72
CA LEU A 203 -1.51 5.72 -20.61
C LEU A 203 -2.81 5.79 -19.80
N LEU A 204 -3.20 7.00 -19.38
CA LEU A 204 -4.37 7.22 -18.53
C LEU A 204 -5.62 7.72 -19.28
N LYS A 205 -5.67 7.62 -20.61
CA LYS A 205 -6.79 8.12 -21.42
C LYS A 205 -8.15 7.57 -20.97
N GLU A 206 -8.22 6.28 -20.67
CA GLU A 206 -9.44 5.65 -20.17
C GLU A 206 -9.83 6.15 -18.78
N TRP A 207 -8.84 6.31 -17.89
CA TRP A 207 -9.05 6.84 -16.53
C TRP A 207 -9.57 8.27 -16.57
N THR A 208 -8.98 9.12 -17.42
CA THR A 208 -9.45 10.49 -17.67
C THR A 208 -10.89 10.50 -18.16
N SER A 209 -11.22 9.69 -19.17
CA SER A 209 -12.58 9.62 -19.70
C SER A 209 -13.59 9.16 -18.65
N ARG A 210 -13.28 8.16 -17.83
CA ARG A 210 -14.17 7.71 -16.74
C ARG A 210 -14.35 8.76 -15.65
N ALA A 211 -13.28 9.46 -15.28
CA ALA A 211 -13.34 10.55 -14.31
C ALA A 211 -14.28 11.67 -14.79
N GLU A 212 -14.13 12.11 -16.04
CA GLU A 212 -14.96 13.15 -16.66
C GLU A 212 -16.43 12.72 -16.78
N ILE A 213 -16.69 11.45 -17.16
CA ILE A 213 -18.05 10.90 -17.19
C ILE A 213 -18.67 10.98 -15.80
N CYS A 214 -17.98 10.48 -14.76
CA CYS A 214 -18.47 10.49 -13.39
C CYS A 214 -18.74 11.91 -12.87
N ASP A 215 -17.88 12.87 -13.21
CA ASP A 215 -18.04 14.28 -12.80
C ASP A 215 -19.25 14.95 -13.48
N GLY A 216 -19.63 14.50 -14.68
CA GLY A 216 -20.78 15.00 -15.44
C GLY A 216 -22.13 14.33 -15.12
N LEU A 217 -22.17 13.34 -14.22
CA LEU A 217 -23.41 12.68 -13.82
C LEU A 217 -24.20 13.56 -12.84
N HIS A 218 -25.28 14.18 -13.32
CA HIS A 218 -26.14 15.06 -12.50
C HIS A 218 -27.57 14.53 -12.31
N GLU A 219 -27.99 13.56 -13.12
CA GLU A 219 -29.33 12.99 -13.05
C GLU A 219 -29.39 11.85 -12.01
N PRO A 220 -30.13 12.01 -10.90
CA PRO A 220 -30.21 10.97 -9.89
C PRO A 220 -31.13 9.82 -10.34
N VAL A 221 -30.64 8.60 -10.25
CA VAL A 221 -31.44 7.37 -10.40
C VAL A 221 -31.55 6.70 -9.03
N ARG A 222 -32.78 6.39 -8.61
CA ARG A 222 -33.03 5.70 -7.34
C ARG A 222 -33.15 4.20 -7.57
N ILE A 223 -32.17 3.45 -7.07
CA ILE A 223 -32.18 1.99 -7.06
C ILE A 223 -32.35 1.53 -5.61
N ALA A 224 -33.40 0.77 -5.33
CA ALA A 224 -33.62 0.19 -4.01
C ALA A 224 -32.86 -1.14 -3.90
N MET A 225 -32.00 -1.26 -2.88
CA MET A 225 -31.30 -2.50 -2.56
C MET A 225 -31.91 -3.13 -1.31
N VAL A 226 -32.33 -4.39 -1.42
CA VAL A 226 -32.86 -5.15 -0.28
C VAL A 226 -31.73 -5.98 0.31
N GLY A 227 -31.13 -5.47 1.38
CA GLY A 227 -30.03 -6.11 2.11
C GLY A 227 -30.48 -6.66 3.47
N LYS A 228 -29.74 -7.65 3.98
CA LYS A 228 -29.87 -8.15 5.36
C LYS A 228 -29.41 -7.12 6.39
N TYR A 229 -28.39 -6.33 6.07
CA TYR A 229 -27.79 -5.35 6.98
C TYR A 229 -28.16 -3.93 6.53
N THR A 230 -28.72 -3.14 7.43
CA THR A 230 -29.19 -1.77 7.12
C THR A 230 -28.18 -0.68 7.49
N GLY A 231 -27.18 -0.98 8.33
CA GLY A 231 -26.22 0.01 8.85
C GLY A 231 -24.74 -0.27 8.54
N LEU A 232 -24.44 -1.29 7.73
CA LEU A 232 -23.07 -1.66 7.36
C LEU A 232 -22.89 -1.55 5.85
N SER A 233 -22.58 -0.35 5.36
CA SER A 233 -22.35 -0.10 3.93
C SER A 233 -21.24 -0.98 3.34
N ASP A 234 -20.23 -1.29 4.14
CA ASP A 234 -19.07 -2.08 3.73
C ASP A 234 -19.44 -3.52 3.35
N ALA A 235 -20.53 -4.07 3.91
CA ALA A 235 -21.01 -5.40 3.53
C ALA A 235 -21.46 -5.49 2.06
N TYR A 236 -21.68 -4.34 1.41
CA TYR A 236 -22.18 -4.23 0.04
C TYR A 236 -21.22 -3.44 -0.87
N LEU A 237 -19.97 -3.23 -0.44
CA LEU A 237 -19.02 -2.37 -1.17
C LEU A 237 -18.80 -2.80 -2.62
N SER A 238 -18.80 -4.11 -2.92
CA SER A 238 -18.66 -4.64 -4.28
C SER A 238 -19.90 -4.48 -5.17
N ILE A 239 -21.06 -4.20 -4.58
CA ILE A 239 -22.31 -3.90 -5.30
C ILE A 239 -22.42 -2.38 -5.52
N LEU A 240 -21.90 -1.59 -4.59
CA LEU A 240 -21.91 -0.12 -4.64
C LEU A 240 -20.85 0.46 -5.58
N LYS A 241 -19.79 -0.30 -5.90
CA LYS A 241 -18.71 0.08 -6.83
C LYS A 241 -18.95 -0.49 -8.21
#